data_AF-A0A8T5EYC6-F1
#
_entry.id   AF-A0A8T5EYC6-F1
#
_cell.length_a   1.000
_cell.length_b   1.000
_cell.length_c   1.000
_cell.angle_alpha   90.00
_cell.angle_beta   90.00
_cell.angle_gamma   90.00
#
_symmetry.space_group_name_H-M   'P 1'
#
loop_
_entity.id
_entity.type
_entity.pdbx_description
1 polymer ?
#
loop_
_entity_poly.entity_id
_entity_poly.type
_entity_poly.pdbx_seq_one_letter_code
_entity_poly.pdbx_strand_id
1 'polypeptide(L)' 'MAQDNKINMPAGFGGLTRFSEEYSSFINLKPTHVIIFVALIIAFRIFLGFA' A
#
# COMPACT_ATOMS: atom_id res chain seq x y z
N MET A 1 23.43 19.59 -44.70
CA MET A 1 24.14 18.61 -43.83
C MET A 1 23.78 18.94 -42.39
N ALA A 2 22.76 18.28 -41.84
CA ALA A 2 22.23 18.55 -40.49
C ALA A 2 21.61 17.27 -39.89
N GLN A 3 22.28 16.12 -40.06
CA GLN A 3 21.77 14.82 -39.57
C GLN A 3 22.54 14.23 -38.38
N ASP A 4 23.58 14.90 -37.87
CA ASP A 4 24.48 14.34 -36.86
C ASP A 4 24.39 15.00 -35.48
N ASN A 5 23.21 15.50 -35.10
CA ASN A 5 22.99 15.92 -33.72
C ASN A 5 22.03 14.95 -33.03
N LYS A 6 22.58 13.81 -32.59
CA LYS A 6 21.96 12.94 -31.58
C LYS A 6 21.90 13.71 -30.26
N ILE A 7 20.98 14.66 -30.17
CA ILE A 7 20.63 15.31 -28.91
C ILE A 7 19.90 14.25 -28.10
N ASN A 8 20.67 13.49 -27.32
CA ASN A 8 20.16 12.54 -26.36
C ASN A 8 19.58 13.35 -25.20
N MET A 9 18.32 13.73 -25.29
CA MET A 9 17.62 14.36 -24.18
C MET A 9 17.55 13.32 -23.04
N PRO A 10 18.13 13.57 -21.85
CA PRO A 10 17.97 12.65 -20.75
C PRO A 10 16.47 12.51 -20.48
N ALA A 11 15.98 11.28 -20.54
CA ALA A 11 14.59 10.94 -20.26
C ALA A 11 14.18 11.66 -18.97
N GLY A 12 13.11 12.44 -19.10
CA GLY A 12 12.63 13.37 -18.10
C GLY A 12 12.79 12.82 -16.69
N PHE A 13 13.39 13.65 -15.86
CA PHE A 13 13.48 13.56 -14.42
C PHE A 13 12.11 13.18 -13.83
N GLY A 14 11.81 11.89 -13.82
CA GLY A 14 10.44 11.36 -13.71
C GLY A 14 10.34 9.86 -13.96
N GLY A 15 11.39 9.21 -14.47
CA GLY A 15 11.53 7.75 -14.51
C GLY A 15 12.17 7.11 -13.27
N LEU A 16 12.70 7.93 -12.34
CA LEU A 16 13.42 7.45 -11.14
C LEU A 16 12.76 7.87 -9.82
N THR A 17 11.72 8.70 -9.83
CA THR A 17 10.85 8.86 -8.65
C THR A 17 9.86 7.71 -8.64
N ARG A 18 10.39 6.51 -8.41
CA ARG A 18 9.56 5.39 -7.96
C ARG A 18 9.10 5.81 -6.57
N PHE A 19 7.85 6.21 -6.44
CA PHE A 19 7.15 6.26 -5.15
C PHE A 19 6.99 4.82 -4.58
N SER A 20 8.05 4.02 -4.60
CA SER A 20 8.18 2.79 -3.80
C SER A 20 8.61 3.13 -2.38
N GLU A 21 8.25 4.31 -1.90
CA GLU A 21 7.96 4.51 -0.50
C GLU A 21 6.63 3.79 -0.19
N GLU A 22 6.57 2.49 -0.46
CA GLU A 22 5.80 1.60 0.39
C GLU A 22 6.50 1.70 1.74
N TYR A 23 6.10 2.71 2.52
CA TYR A 23 6.45 2.82 3.92
C TYR A 23 6.25 1.42 4.49
N SER A 24 7.33 0.79 4.93
CA SER A 24 7.25 -0.51 5.55
C SER A 24 6.51 -0.29 6.87
N SER A 25 5.18 -0.33 6.81
CA SER A 25 4.34 -0.22 7.98
C SER A 25 4.79 -1.34 8.89
N PHE A 26 5.45 -0.97 10.01
CA PHE A 26 5.81 -1.91 11.07
C PHE A 26 4.59 -2.74 11.50
N ILE A 27 3.39 -2.17 11.31
CA ILE A 27 2.11 -2.80 11.51
C ILE A 27 1.38 -2.83 10.16
N ASN A 28 1.73 -3.79 9.31
CA ASN A 28 0.88 -4.16 8.19
C ASN A 28 -0.35 -4.89 8.75
N LEU A 29 -1.44 -4.15 8.98
CA LEU A 29 -2.74 -4.71 9.37
C LEU A 29 -3.25 -5.60 8.25
N LYS A 30 -2.83 -6.87 8.27
CA LYS A 30 -3.33 -7.88 7.34
C LYS A 30 -4.86 -7.96 7.50
N PRO A 31 -5.61 -8.21 6.42
CA PRO A 31 -7.06 -8.41 6.46
C PRO A 31 -7.51 -9.41 7.53
N THR A 32 -6.66 -10.38 7.87
CA THR A 32 -6.82 -11.32 8.98
C THR A 32 -7.13 -10.66 10.33
N HIS A 33 -6.46 -9.55 10.67
CA HIS A 33 -6.70 -8.84 11.94
C HIS A 33 -8.11 -8.25 11.99
N VAL A 34 -8.59 -7.72 10.86
CA VAL A 34 -9.94 -7.15 10.74
C VAL A 34 -10.99 -8.25 10.92
N ILE A 35 -10.79 -9.41 10.29
CA ILE A 35 -11.71 -10.56 10.39
C ILE A 35 -11.82 -11.06 11.84
N ILE A 36 -10.68 -11.21 12.53
CA ILE A 36 -10.64 -11.64 13.93
C ILE A 36 -11.36 -10.64 14.84
N PHE A 37 -11.14 -9.34 14.62
CA PHE A 37 -11.77 -8.29 15.42
C PHE A 37 -13.30 -8.30 15.27
N VAL A 38 -13.80 -8.44 14.04
CA VAL A 38 -15.25 -8.54 13.78
C VAL A 38 -15.84 -9.79 14.44
N ALA A 39 -15.17 -10.94 14.35
CA ALA A 39 -15.62 -12.16 14.99
C ALA A 39 -15.71 -12.02 16.53
N LEU A 40 -14.75 -11.34 17.15
CA LEU A 40 -14.74 -11.06 18.59
C LEU A 40 -15.95 -10.19 18.99
N ILE A 41 -16.24 -9.13 18.24
CA ILE A 41 -17.42 -8.27 18.48
C ILE A 41 -18.72 -9.08 18.40
N ILE A 42 -18.86 -9.95 17.41
CA ILE A 42 -20.04 -10.80 17.26
C ILE A 42 -20.18 -11.74 18.46
N ALA A 43 -19.10 -12.39 18.87
CA ALA A 43 -19.09 -13.26 20.05
C ALA A 43 -19.46 -12.49 21.32
N PHE A 44 -18.92 -11.28 21.50
CA PHE A 44 -19.23 -10.42 22.64
C PHE A 44 -20.69 -9.98 22.66
N ARG A 45 -21.25 -9.63 21.49
CA ARG A 45 -22.67 -9.29 21.35
C ARG A 45 -23.57 -10.46 21.69
N ILE A 46 -23.23 -11.68 21.26
CA ILE A 46 -24.00 -12.89 21.58
C ILE A 46 -23.91 -13.18 23.08
N PHE A 47 -22.71 -13.11 23.66
CA PHE A 47 -22.51 -13.32 25.09
C PHE A 47 -23.33 -12.33 25.92
N LEU A 48 -23.28 -11.04 25.60
CA LEU A 48 -24.06 -10.00 26.29
C LEU A 48 -25.58 -10.14 26.09
N GLY A 49 -26.02 -10.67 24.94
CA GLY A 49 -27.44 -10.91 24.70
C GLY A 49 -27.98 -12.18 25.38
N PHE A 50 -27.10 -13.09 25.80
CA PHE A 50 -27.46 -14.32 26.52
C PHE A 50 -27.26 -14.24 28.03
N ALA A 51 -26.35 -13.38 28.50
CA ALA A 51 -26.11 -13.06 29.91
C ALA A 51 -27.16 -12.06 30.43
#